data_AF-C5M7E7-F1
#
_entry.id   AF-C5M7E7-F1
#
_cell.length_a   1.000
_cell.length_b   1.000
_cell.length_c   1.000
_cell.angle_alpha   90.00
_cell.angle_beta   90.00
_cell.angle_gamma   90.00
#
_symmetry.space_group_name_H-M   'P 1'
#
loop_
_entity.id
_entity.type
_entity.pdbx_description
1 polymer ?
#
loop_
_entity_poly.entity_id
_entity_poly.type
_entity_poly.pdbx_seq_one_letter_code
_entity_poly.pdbx_strand_id
1 'polypeptide(L)'
;MIKKVTIGLFPINLIENCCENYSKFCSYFFFFDTLSSKYTLITHCFISTHRLQKLFIHRYYCYLYLLMRSLDENNCLSFSCANDSQQTVTLCPSTTSSCSTIDTYVDPIFSTELPFFTNDDNYDPILNFSIDELLSNKFPTTKYPYDGFIGFHSLKICSSNAKQMSKYLQLSMDFKEIAYKGLETGSKLVGSHVTSNGSIILEIVNTLETINDDNVLKFPYFQQDLNKFELSNQDFFMENFKLTTDDLIFDFVNNKIKNLTINPDSINDSGKFGEKFYKNIINSKQYKESFVKLHEFVLNTVNNSEEIYDDMMECTLIQKFLKTHAEGVMDIAFNVNDVDTIFDRAVKHGSGIIRLPKMISDSNGSVKLATISIPNTDIQHTLIENINYTGPFLPNYSDSKFELSQNFKIQLSQLPPIKLSVLDHCVENYSWNQMMEQAKVYAEIFGFHKYWSVDEEDISTDYTALRSIVMASSNGQIKMPINEPVKTKMKGQIEEFNDFYGGPGIQHIAFRTNNIIDTILALTQRGIEFNHTSKNYYDNLEQRLRQDGVKLYENFEILKSLNILVDYDPLTKNIKTGKCNYILQIFTKPLHDRPTLFVEIIQRHHHNGFGKGTFKGLFESIEEQQKLRGTFVESESG
;
A
#
# COMPACT_ATOMS: atom_id res chain seq x y z
N MET A 1 -9.29 22.15 -60.55
CA MET A 1 -9.74 20.88 -61.19
C MET A 1 -9.75 19.81 -60.11
N ILE A 2 -10.82 19.60 -59.33
CA ILE A 2 -12.06 18.90 -59.68
C ILE A 2 -11.85 17.79 -60.73
N LYS A 3 -11.73 16.55 -60.25
CA LYS A 3 -12.15 15.26 -60.85
C LYS A 3 -12.52 14.41 -59.62
N LYS A 4 -13.74 13.95 -59.32
CA LYS A 4 -14.82 13.33 -60.10
C LYS A 4 -14.33 12.25 -61.06
N VAL A 5 -14.29 11.02 -60.57
CA VAL A 5 -14.60 9.75 -61.28
C VAL A 5 -15.18 8.84 -60.19
N THR A 6 -16.49 8.74 -60.01
CA THR A 6 -17.52 8.02 -60.79
C THR A 6 -17.37 6.51 -60.74
N ILE A 7 -18.35 5.94 -60.05
CA ILE A 7 -18.73 4.54 -59.86
C ILE A 7 -19.25 3.93 -61.17
N GLY A 8 -18.98 2.63 -61.37
CA GLY A 8 -19.71 1.73 -62.26
C GLY A 8 -18.75 0.79 -62.98
N LEU A 9 -19.00 -0.50 -63.16
CA LEU A 9 -20.12 -1.42 -62.91
C LEU A 9 -19.52 -2.84 -63.10
N PHE A 10 -20.05 -3.89 -62.46
CA PHE A 10 -20.75 -5.06 -63.05
C PHE A 10 -20.31 -6.39 -62.36
N PRO A 11 -21.06 -7.51 -62.40
CA PRO A 11 -21.99 -7.90 -61.31
C PRO A 11 -22.02 -9.43 -60.98
N ILE A 12 -23.06 -9.84 -60.20
CA ILE A 12 -23.73 -11.16 -60.14
C ILE A 12 -23.06 -12.26 -59.29
N ASN A 13 -23.50 -12.41 -58.03
CA ASN A 13 -24.38 -13.51 -57.60
C ASN A 13 -24.82 -13.33 -56.13
N LEU A 14 -26.07 -12.95 -55.97
CA LEU A 14 -26.85 -12.95 -54.73
C LEU A 14 -28.17 -13.65 -55.11
N ILE A 15 -28.60 -14.59 -54.27
CA ILE A 15 -29.97 -15.12 -54.17
C ILE A 15 -30.35 -16.16 -55.24
N GLU A 16 -30.26 -17.46 -54.88
CA GLU A 16 -31.43 -18.36 -54.79
C GLU A 16 -31.04 -19.77 -54.26
N ASN A 17 -31.99 -20.37 -53.54
CA ASN A 17 -32.06 -21.73 -52.96
C ASN A 17 -31.20 -21.97 -51.69
N CYS A 18 -31.71 -21.83 -50.46
CA CYS A 18 -33.03 -22.17 -49.90
C CYS A 18 -33.33 -23.68 -49.89
N CYS A 19 -33.68 -24.17 -48.69
CA CYS A 19 -34.24 -25.47 -48.31
C CYS A 19 -33.27 -26.68 -48.25
N GLU A 20 -32.77 -26.97 -47.04
CA GLU A 20 -33.16 -28.16 -46.26
C GLU A 20 -32.32 -28.26 -44.97
N ASN A 21 -32.97 -28.64 -43.86
CA ASN A 21 -32.41 -28.88 -42.51
C ASN A 21 -32.50 -27.74 -41.48
N TYR A 22 -33.64 -27.04 -41.50
CA TYR A 22 -34.34 -26.63 -40.26
C TYR A 22 -34.85 -27.89 -39.53
N SER A 23 -33.96 -28.74 -38.98
CA SER A 23 -34.38 -29.87 -38.11
C SER A 23 -33.29 -30.54 -37.25
N LYS A 24 -32.07 -30.01 -37.14
CA LYS A 24 -30.99 -30.64 -36.34
C LYS A 24 -30.27 -29.71 -35.35
N PHE A 25 -30.91 -28.62 -34.93
CA PHE A 25 -30.42 -27.72 -33.86
C PHE A 25 -30.89 -28.15 -32.45
N CYS A 26 -31.72 -29.20 -32.34
CA CYS A 26 -32.16 -29.80 -31.08
C CYS A 26 -31.54 -31.19 -30.87
N SER A 27 -30.22 -31.29 -30.65
CA SER A 27 -29.61 -32.57 -30.25
C SER A 27 -28.14 -32.48 -29.79
N TYR A 28 -27.76 -31.46 -29.02
CA TYR A 28 -26.46 -31.45 -28.30
C TYR A 28 -26.54 -30.74 -26.92
N PHE A 29 -27.65 -30.92 -26.20
CA PHE A 29 -27.83 -30.46 -24.80
C PHE A 29 -27.67 -31.59 -23.76
N PHE A 30 -27.05 -32.70 -24.15
CA PHE A 30 -26.72 -33.79 -23.23
C PHE A 30 -25.27 -34.22 -23.49
N PHE A 31 -24.49 -34.27 -22.40
CA PHE A 31 -23.14 -34.83 -22.19
C PHE A 31 -22.01 -33.83 -21.85
N PHE A 32 -21.30 -34.21 -20.78
CA PHE A 32 -20.10 -33.66 -20.13
C PHE A 32 -20.38 -32.54 -19.11
N ASP A 33 -20.25 -32.67 -17.80
CA ASP A 33 -19.45 -33.53 -16.90
C ASP A 33 -18.00 -33.83 -17.30
N THR A 34 -17.08 -33.33 -16.46
CA THR A 34 -15.63 -33.56 -16.38
C THR A 34 -14.69 -32.85 -17.39
N LEU A 35 -13.93 -31.93 -16.79
CA LEU A 35 -12.57 -31.45 -17.10
C LEU A 35 -12.24 -30.81 -18.46
N SER A 36 -11.84 -29.53 -18.35
CA SER A 36 -10.58 -28.99 -18.88
C SER A 36 -10.25 -29.31 -20.34
N SER A 37 -10.44 -28.33 -21.23
CA SER A 37 -9.28 -27.73 -21.93
C SER A 37 -9.65 -26.48 -22.75
N LYS A 38 -8.80 -25.46 -22.59
CA LYS A 38 -8.33 -24.49 -23.58
C LYS A 38 -9.33 -23.46 -24.17
N TYR A 39 -9.27 -22.27 -23.55
CA TYR A 39 -8.91 -20.99 -24.18
C TYR A 39 -8.90 -20.99 -25.71
N THR A 40 -9.74 -20.15 -26.33
CA THR A 40 -9.42 -19.21 -27.44
C THR A 40 -10.75 -18.66 -27.97
N LEU A 41 -11.23 -17.48 -27.53
CA LEU A 41 -12.01 -16.53 -28.36
C LEU A 41 -12.47 -15.21 -27.67
N ILE A 42 -11.71 -14.60 -26.75
CA ILE A 42 -12.05 -13.24 -26.27
C ILE A 42 -10.80 -12.38 -26.32
N THR A 43 -10.45 -11.90 -27.51
CA THR A 43 -9.25 -11.09 -27.72
C THR A 43 -9.50 -9.75 -28.41
N HIS A 44 -10.73 -9.29 -28.67
CA HIS A 44 -10.90 -8.12 -29.56
C HIS A 44 -11.84 -6.98 -29.09
N CYS A 45 -12.18 -6.85 -27.80
CA CYS A 45 -12.90 -5.66 -27.32
C CYS A 45 -12.47 -5.24 -25.90
N PHE A 46 -11.34 -4.53 -25.78
CA PHE A 46 -10.87 -3.94 -24.51
C PHE A 46 -10.23 -2.57 -24.74
N ILE A 47 -11.03 -1.51 -24.92
CA ILE A 47 -10.58 -0.10 -24.78
C ILE A 47 -11.75 0.77 -24.27
N SER A 48 -11.44 1.70 -23.35
CA SER A 48 -12.26 2.72 -22.67
C SER A 48 -12.84 2.33 -21.32
N THR A 49 -12.27 2.97 -20.31
CA THR A 49 -12.23 2.56 -18.92
C THR A 49 -12.95 3.58 -18.04
N HIS A 50 -14.28 3.63 -18.18
CA HIS A 50 -15.21 4.16 -17.16
C HIS A 50 -16.28 3.11 -16.85
N ARG A 51 -15.88 1.87 -17.10
CA ARG A 51 -16.73 0.74 -17.39
C ARG A 51 -16.60 -0.34 -16.33
N LEU A 52 -15.66 -0.32 -15.38
CA LEU A 52 -15.50 -1.47 -14.46
C LEU A 52 -16.51 -1.50 -13.32
N GLN A 53 -16.78 -0.40 -12.59
CA GLN A 53 -17.92 -0.36 -11.66
C GLN A 53 -19.28 -0.44 -12.38
N LYS A 54 -19.40 0.23 -13.53
CA LYS A 54 -20.61 0.16 -14.38
C LYS A 54 -20.78 -1.18 -15.11
N LEU A 55 -19.72 -1.93 -15.46
CA LEU A 55 -19.78 -3.31 -15.96
C LEU A 55 -19.97 -4.28 -14.82
N PHE A 56 -19.57 -3.96 -13.60
CA PHE A 56 -19.89 -4.82 -12.46
C PHE A 56 -21.39 -4.89 -12.25
N ILE A 57 -22.01 -3.72 -12.20
CA ILE A 57 -23.47 -3.58 -12.14
C ILE A 57 -24.07 -4.04 -13.48
N HIS A 58 -23.64 -3.58 -14.64
CA HIS A 58 -24.25 -3.99 -15.92
C HIS A 58 -24.03 -5.47 -16.29
N ARG A 59 -22.92 -6.12 -15.93
CA ARG A 59 -22.73 -7.58 -16.09
C ARG A 59 -23.52 -8.36 -15.06
N TYR A 60 -23.64 -7.87 -13.81
CA TYR A 60 -24.60 -8.41 -12.83
C TYR A 60 -26.01 -8.43 -13.42
N TYR A 61 -26.45 -7.33 -14.03
CA TYR A 61 -27.79 -7.18 -14.58
C TYR A 61 -27.99 -7.92 -15.91
N CYS A 62 -27.00 -7.93 -16.81
CA CYS A 62 -27.07 -8.68 -18.07
C CYS A 62 -26.99 -10.19 -17.84
N TYR A 63 -26.24 -10.67 -16.84
CA TYR A 63 -26.14 -12.09 -16.51
C TYR A 63 -27.41 -12.57 -15.77
N LEU A 64 -27.96 -11.78 -14.84
CA LEU A 64 -29.32 -12.00 -14.31
C LEU A 64 -30.37 -12.04 -15.42
N TYR A 65 -30.34 -11.07 -16.35
CA TYR A 65 -31.27 -11.00 -17.48
C TYR A 65 -31.18 -12.21 -18.42
N LEU A 66 -29.98 -12.71 -18.70
CA LEU A 66 -29.76 -13.91 -19.53
C LEU A 66 -30.16 -15.21 -18.78
N LEU A 67 -29.94 -15.30 -17.47
CA LEU A 67 -30.33 -16.46 -16.66
C LEU A 67 -31.85 -16.55 -16.48
N MET A 68 -32.53 -15.42 -16.27
CA MET A 68 -34.00 -15.34 -16.22
C MET A 68 -34.66 -15.73 -17.55
N ARG A 69 -33.93 -15.59 -18.66
CA ARG A 69 -34.33 -16.09 -19.99
C ARG A 69 -34.13 -17.60 -20.15
N SER A 70 -33.19 -18.21 -19.43
CA SER A 70 -32.97 -19.66 -19.43
C SER A 70 -33.95 -20.44 -18.54
N LEU A 71 -34.51 -19.79 -17.52
CA LEU A 71 -35.61 -20.33 -16.70
C LEU A 71 -36.95 -20.43 -17.47
N ASP A 72 -37.06 -19.79 -18.64
CA ASP A 72 -38.21 -19.89 -19.55
C ASP A 72 -38.25 -21.24 -20.31
N GLU A 73 -37.14 -22.01 -20.34
CA GLU A 73 -37.03 -23.22 -21.18
C GLU A 73 -37.32 -24.55 -20.45
N ASN A 74 -37.45 -24.56 -19.12
CA ASN A 74 -37.70 -25.79 -18.35
C ASN A 74 -38.94 -25.70 -17.43
N ASN A 75 -40.08 -26.13 -17.99
CA ASN A 75 -41.29 -26.67 -17.35
C ASN A 75 -42.32 -25.75 -16.68
N CYS A 76 -43.48 -25.69 -17.36
CA CYS A 76 -44.80 -26.14 -16.90
C CYS A 76 -45.10 -26.07 -15.39
N LEU A 77 -45.91 -25.09 -15.00
CA LEU A 77 -46.74 -25.17 -13.79
C LEU A 77 -48.21 -24.97 -14.17
N SER A 78 -48.90 -26.08 -14.40
CA SER A 78 -50.36 -26.15 -14.44
C SER A 78 -50.89 -26.28 -13.02
N PHE A 79 -51.80 -25.39 -12.58
CA PHE A 79 -52.68 -25.68 -11.45
C PHE A 79 -54.10 -25.17 -11.70
N SER A 80 -55.06 -26.08 -11.47
CA SER A 80 -56.50 -25.95 -11.59
C SER A 80 -57.10 -25.18 -10.42
N CYS A 81 -58.07 -24.31 -10.73
CA CYS A 81 -58.92 -23.63 -9.75
C CYS A 81 -59.81 -24.62 -8.96
N ALA A 82 -60.00 -24.36 -7.67
CA ALA A 82 -61.15 -24.82 -6.90
C ALA A 82 -61.59 -23.74 -5.91
N ASN A 83 -62.92 -23.60 -5.82
CA ASN A 83 -63.69 -22.50 -5.24
C ASN A 83 -63.77 -22.46 -3.70
N ASP A 84 -64.32 -21.32 -3.27
CA ASP A 84 -65.30 -21.10 -2.19
C ASP A 84 -64.85 -20.63 -0.80
N SER A 85 -65.06 -19.32 -0.62
CA SER A 85 -66.06 -18.74 0.30
C SER A 85 -65.63 -18.24 1.68
N GLN A 86 -66.10 -17.01 1.94
CA GLN A 86 -66.53 -16.44 3.22
C GLN A 86 -65.49 -15.99 4.26
N GLN A 87 -65.37 -14.66 4.37
CA GLN A 87 -65.73 -13.82 5.53
C GLN A 87 -64.74 -12.68 5.83
N THR A 88 -65.31 -11.49 5.80
CA THR A 88 -64.83 -10.17 6.21
C THR A 88 -64.62 -10.06 7.71
N VAL A 89 -63.53 -9.41 8.15
CA VAL A 89 -63.53 -8.52 9.32
C VAL A 89 -62.56 -7.35 9.08
N THR A 90 -63.12 -6.14 9.07
CA THR A 90 -62.44 -4.85 9.19
C THR A 90 -62.33 -4.51 10.69
N LEU A 91 -61.23 -3.92 11.16
CA LEU A 91 -61.26 -2.89 12.20
C LEU A 91 -59.96 -2.06 12.21
N CYS A 92 -60.19 -0.75 12.21
CA CYS A 92 -59.22 0.36 12.16
C CYS A 92 -58.67 0.72 13.57
N PRO A 93 -57.72 1.66 13.67
CA PRO A 93 -56.75 1.77 14.76
C PRO A 93 -57.23 2.65 15.93
N SER A 94 -56.57 2.51 17.08
CA SER A 94 -56.63 3.50 18.15
C SER A 94 -55.32 3.60 18.92
N THR A 95 -55.01 4.85 19.25
CA THR A 95 -53.84 5.45 19.86
C THR A 95 -53.68 5.23 21.37
N THR A 96 -52.47 5.60 21.85
CA THR A 96 -52.08 6.19 23.14
C THR A 96 -51.51 5.36 24.30
N SER A 97 -50.28 5.77 24.65
CA SER A 97 -49.60 5.89 25.96
C SER A 97 -49.24 4.64 26.76
N SER A 98 -47.96 4.46 27.09
CA SER A 98 -47.32 5.05 28.28
C SER A 98 -45.92 4.45 28.55
N CYS A 99 -45.11 5.23 29.25
CA CYS A 99 -43.71 5.05 29.57
C CYS A 99 -43.46 3.96 30.63
N SER A 100 -42.36 3.21 30.52
CA SER A 100 -41.59 2.79 31.71
C SER A 100 -40.13 2.50 31.35
N THR A 101 -39.27 3.12 32.16
CA THR A 101 -37.81 3.10 32.23
C THR A 101 -37.27 1.76 32.73
N ILE A 102 -36.16 1.30 32.16
CA ILE A 102 -35.25 0.35 32.81
C ILE A 102 -33.84 0.92 32.72
N ASP A 103 -33.40 1.46 33.86
CA ASP A 103 -32.00 1.71 34.17
C ASP A 103 -31.26 0.38 34.29
N THR A 104 -30.09 0.27 33.65
CA THR A 104 -29.03 -0.62 34.13
C THR A 104 -27.74 0.17 34.23
N TYR A 105 -27.31 0.32 35.48
CA TYR A 105 -26.07 0.90 35.96
C TYR A 105 -24.84 0.31 35.24
N VAL A 106 -23.98 1.16 34.71
CA VAL A 106 -22.59 0.83 34.35
C VAL A 106 -21.68 1.53 35.36
N ASP A 107 -20.83 0.74 36.01
CA ASP A 107 -19.84 1.17 37.01
C ASP A 107 -18.89 2.28 36.48
N PRO A 108 -18.68 3.39 37.21
CA PRO A 108 -17.72 4.42 36.85
C PRO A 108 -16.40 4.24 37.62
N ILE A 109 -15.53 3.31 37.21
CA ILE A 109 -14.15 3.19 37.72
C ILE A 109 -13.07 3.12 36.60
N PHE A 110 -13.41 3.41 35.34
CA PHE A 110 -12.41 3.50 34.26
C PHE A 110 -12.31 4.87 33.57
N SER A 111 -12.90 5.93 34.14
CA SER A 111 -12.93 7.27 33.55
C SER A 111 -11.87 8.25 34.06
N THR A 112 -10.85 7.80 34.79
CA THR A 112 -9.80 8.67 35.31
C THR A 112 -8.42 8.07 35.12
N GLU A 113 -7.87 8.14 33.89
CA GLU A 113 -6.42 8.31 33.61
C GLU A 113 -6.04 8.35 32.11
N LEU A 114 -6.89 8.85 31.22
CA LEU A 114 -6.47 9.22 29.85
C LEU A 114 -7.09 10.57 29.47
N PRO A 115 -6.29 11.57 29.02
CA PRO A 115 -6.83 12.87 28.68
C PRO A 115 -7.56 12.81 27.34
N PHE A 116 -8.86 13.15 27.39
CA PHE A 116 -9.68 13.67 26.29
C PHE A 116 -9.67 12.89 24.95
N PHE A 117 -10.56 11.91 24.82
CA PHE A 117 -11.20 11.63 23.54
C PHE A 117 -12.59 12.27 23.55
N THR A 118 -12.79 13.29 22.72
CA THR A 118 -14.13 13.79 22.39
C THR A 118 -14.68 12.95 21.25
N ASN A 119 -15.87 12.37 21.43
CA ASN A 119 -16.61 11.60 20.41
C ASN A 119 -17.20 12.51 19.31
N ASP A 120 -16.38 13.37 18.72
CA ASP A 120 -16.77 14.14 17.56
C ASP A 120 -16.03 13.52 16.37
N ASP A 121 -16.75 12.87 15.46
CA ASP A 121 -16.20 12.13 14.30
C ASP A 121 -15.40 13.04 13.33
N ASN A 122 -15.32 14.36 13.62
CA ASN A 122 -14.52 15.35 12.90
C ASN A 122 -13.38 15.98 13.73
N TYR A 123 -13.17 15.57 14.98
CA TYR A 123 -12.11 16.11 15.82
C TYR A 123 -10.84 15.29 15.69
N ASP A 124 -10.01 15.66 14.73
CA ASP A 124 -8.63 15.22 14.66
C ASP A 124 -7.73 16.27 15.36
N PRO A 125 -7.19 15.96 16.56
CA PRO A 125 -6.44 16.94 17.33
C PRO A 125 -5.19 17.47 16.62
N ILE A 126 -4.67 16.71 15.63
CA ILE A 126 -3.55 17.13 14.77
C ILE A 126 -3.94 18.38 13.96
N LEU A 127 -5.19 18.47 13.50
CA LEU A 127 -5.70 19.59 12.69
C LEU A 127 -5.74 20.91 13.46
N ASN A 128 -5.52 20.90 14.78
CA ASN A 128 -5.38 22.11 15.58
C ASN A 128 -4.01 22.80 15.43
N PHE A 129 -3.02 22.11 14.85
CA PHE A 129 -1.72 22.69 14.53
C PHE A 129 -1.68 23.12 13.07
N SER A 130 -1.23 24.35 12.83
CA SER A 130 -0.85 24.77 11.48
C SER A 130 0.41 24.03 11.03
N ILE A 131 0.59 23.91 9.72
CA ILE A 131 1.81 23.31 9.14
C ILE A 131 3.07 24.03 9.61
N ASP A 132 3.02 25.36 9.70
CA ASP A 132 4.13 26.16 10.21
C ASP A 132 4.45 25.84 11.67
N GLU A 133 3.44 25.51 12.49
CA GLU A 133 3.66 25.06 13.87
C GLU A 133 4.29 23.67 13.93
N LEU A 134 3.83 22.73 13.10
CA LEU A 134 4.40 21.39 12.97
C LEU A 134 5.87 21.42 12.50
N LEU A 135 6.23 22.38 11.65
CA LEU A 135 7.59 22.56 11.13
C LEU A 135 8.47 23.49 11.98
N SER A 136 7.91 24.12 13.02
CA SER A 136 8.65 25.02 13.90
C SER A 136 9.40 24.28 15.03
N ASN A 137 10.34 24.97 15.68
CA ASN A 137 10.98 24.49 16.92
C ASN A 137 10.20 24.91 18.18
N LYS A 138 8.95 25.38 18.05
CA LYS A 138 8.22 26.02 19.17
C LYS A 138 7.73 25.02 20.20
N PHE A 139 7.50 23.76 19.82
CA PHE A 139 6.95 22.74 20.70
C PHE A 139 7.96 21.60 20.90
N PRO A 140 8.15 21.11 22.13
CA PRO A 140 8.87 19.86 22.34
C PRO A 140 8.05 18.70 21.75
N THR A 141 8.74 17.69 21.24
CA THR A 141 8.14 16.52 20.58
C THR A 141 7.07 15.82 21.44
N THR A 142 7.18 15.88 22.76
CA THR A 142 6.21 15.29 23.72
C THR A 142 4.85 16.00 23.78
N LYS A 143 4.65 17.10 23.05
CA LYS A 143 3.40 17.88 23.07
C LYS A 143 2.50 17.66 21.85
N TYR A 144 2.96 16.93 20.85
CA TYR A 144 2.12 16.64 19.69
C TYR A 144 1.08 15.57 20.05
N PRO A 145 -0.19 15.74 19.62
CA PRO A 145 -1.24 14.76 19.88
C PRO A 145 -0.93 13.46 19.16
N TYR A 146 -1.53 12.37 19.64
CA TYR A 146 -1.37 11.06 19.00
C TYR A 146 -1.91 11.09 17.56
N ASP A 147 -1.08 10.66 16.62
CA ASP A 147 -1.33 10.73 15.18
C ASP A 147 -1.84 9.44 14.55
N GLY A 148 -2.08 8.40 15.36
CA GLY A 148 -2.56 7.11 14.89
C GLY A 148 -1.47 6.12 14.47
N PHE A 149 -0.20 6.55 14.44
CA PHE A 149 0.92 5.73 14.01
C PHE A 149 1.55 4.94 15.18
N ILE A 150 1.79 3.65 14.96
CA ILE A 150 2.46 2.76 15.91
C ILE A 150 3.96 2.71 15.61
N GLY A 151 4.33 2.48 14.35
CA GLY A 151 5.72 2.30 13.92
C GLY A 151 5.83 1.78 12.50
N PHE A 152 7.06 1.52 12.05
CA PHE A 152 7.29 0.82 10.77
C PHE A 152 6.70 -0.61 10.83
N HIS A 153 6.10 -1.05 9.72
CA HIS A 153 5.68 -2.44 9.52
C HIS A 153 6.70 -3.19 8.67
N SER A 154 6.93 -2.72 7.44
CA SER A 154 7.84 -3.35 6.48
C SER A 154 8.30 -2.38 5.41
N LEU A 155 9.38 -2.72 4.70
CA LEU A 155 9.78 -2.03 3.47
C LEU A 155 9.59 -2.93 2.26
N LYS A 156 8.94 -2.42 1.20
CA LYS A 156 8.88 -3.11 -0.09
C LYS A 156 10.05 -2.67 -0.96
N ILE A 157 10.95 -3.59 -1.27
CA ILE A 157 12.12 -3.38 -2.12
C ILE A 157 11.86 -4.02 -3.47
N CYS A 158 11.82 -3.20 -4.51
CA CYS A 158 11.78 -3.66 -5.89
C CYS A 158 13.18 -4.14 -6.28
N SER A 159 13.26 -5.39 -6.74
CA SER A 159 14.49 -5.97 -7.27
C SER A 159 14.21 -6.60 -8.63
N SER A 160 15.22 -6.62 -9.49
CA SER A 160 15.17 -7.34 -10.76
C SER A 160 15.02 -8.86 -10.55
N ASN A 161 15.50 -9.36 -9.40
CA ASN A 161 15.42 -10.77 -9.02
C ASN A 161 15.24 -10.91 -7.51
N ALA A 162 13.99 -10.90 -7.06
CA ALA A 162 13.67 -10.98 -5.64
C ALA A 162 14.23 -12.23 -4.94
N LYS A 163 14.31 -13.36 -5.66
CA LYS A 163 14.88 -14.61 -5.13
C LYS A 163 16.36 -14.46 -4.83
N GLN A 164 17.15 -13.87 -5.73
CA GLN A 164 18.57 -13.66 -5.52
C GLN A 164 18.83 -12.64 -4.41
N MET A 165 18.10 -11.52 -4.41
CA MET A 165 18.21 -10.50 -3.37
C MET A 165 17.83 -11.05 -1.98
N SER A 166 16.76 -11.85 -1.87
CA SER A 166 16.42 -12.57 -0.63
C SER A 166 17.56 -13.46 -0.14
N LYS A 167 18.26 -14.17 -1.03
CA LYS A 167 19.42 -15.00 -0.66
C LYS A 167 20.65 -14.18 -0.28
N TYR A 168 20.89 -13.05 -0.95
CA TYR A 168 21.92 -12.10 -0.57
C TYR A 168 21.68 -11.57 0.84
N LEU A 169 20.46 -11.14 1.18
CA LEU A 169 20.13 -10.66 2.53
C LEU A 169 20.30 -11.75 3.60
N GLN A 170 19.94 -13.01 3.29
CA GLN A 170 20.16 -14.16 4.18
C GLN A 170 21.64 -14.42 4.45
N LEU A 171 22.48 -14.42 3.41
CA LEU A 171 23.92 -14.68 3.54
C LEU A 171 24.67 -13.51 4.16
N SER A 172 24.45 -12.31 3.63
CA SER A 172 25.26 -11.13 3.92
C SER A 172 24.82 -10.40 5.19
N MET A 173 23.51 -10.42 5.52
CA MET A 173 22.94 -9.64 6.64
C MET A 173 22.12 -10.51 7.63
N ASP A 174 22.17 -11.83 7.50
CA ASP A 174 21.53 -12.81 8.40
C ASP A 174 20.00 -12.65 8.53
N PHE A 175 19.35 -12.09 7.50
CA PHE A 175 17.90 -12.10 7.41
C PHE A 175 17.39 -13.53 7.25
N LYS A 176 16.14 -13.78 7.61
CA LYS A 176 15.47 -15.07 7.44
C LYS A 176 14.22 -14.89 6.61
N GLU A 177 14.02 -15.73 5.59
CA GLU A 177 12.77 -15.72 4.85
C GLU A 177 11.64 -16.27 5.73
N ILE A 178 10.60 -15.46 5.95
CA ILE A 178 9.47 -15.79 6.82
C ILE A 178 8.18 -16.05 6.04
N ALA A 179 8.02 -15.43 4.86
CA ALA A 179 6.83 -15.60 4.05
C ALA A 179 7.14 -15.49 2.55
N TYR A 180 6.23 -16.03 1.74
CA TYR A 180 6.37 -16.08 0.28
C TYR A 180 5.03 -15.90 -0.43
N LYS A 181 5.04 -15.14 -1.53
CA LYS A 181 3.96 -15.01 -2.52
C LYS A 181 4.55 -15.18 -3.93
N GLY A 182 3.92 -16.00 -4.78
CA GLY A 182 4.34 -16.22 -6.17
C GLY A 182 3.49 -17.27 -6.87
N LEU A 183 4.03 -17.89 -7.94
CA LEU A 183 3.27 -18.83 -8.79
C LEU A 183 2.67 -19.99 -7.99
N GLU A 184 3.45 -20.53 -7.05
CA GLU A 184 3.09 -21.66 -6.19
C GLU A 184 2.03 -21.29 -5.14
N THR A 185 1.80 -20.00 -4.92
CA THR A 185 0.78 -19.47 -4.00
C THR A 185 -0.37 -18.79 -4.74
N GLY A 186 -0.40 -18.88 -6.08
CA GLY A 186 -1.48 -18.34 -6.91
C GLY A 186 -1.24 -16.93 -7.44
N SER A 187 -0.17 -16.22 -7.03
CA SER A 187 0.16 -14.91 -7.62
C SER A 187 0.92 -15.09 -8.93
N LYS A 188 0.28 -14.67 -10.02
CA LYS A 188 0.77 -14.92 -11.38
C LYS A 188 1.66 -13.81 -11.92
N LEU A 189 1.49 -12.60 -11.40
CA LEU A 189 2.11 -11.40 -11.94
C LEU A 189 3.28 -10.89 -11.07
N VAL A 190 3.23 -11.13 -9.77
CA VAL A 190 4.20 -10.62 -8.80
C VAL A 190 4.78 -11.77 -7.98
N GLY A 191 6.11 -11.79 -7.87
CA GLY A 191 6.83 -12.64 -6.94
C GLY A 191 7.31 -11.80 -5.75
N SER A 192 7.14 -12.31 -4.55
CA SER A 192 7.51 -11.63 -3.31
C SER A 192 8.15 -12.59 -2.30
N HIS A 193 9.33 -12.23 -1.81
CA HIS A 193 10.06 -12.91 -0.76
C HIS A 193 10.14 -12.00 0.47
N VAL A 194 9.51 -12.40 1.57
CA VAL A 194 9.48 -11.61 2.80
C VAL A 194 10.56 -12.13 3.73
N THR A 195 11.46 -11.25 4.15
CA THR A 195 12.59 -11.59 5.03
C THR A 195 12.58 -10.74 6.29
N SER A 196 13.10 -11.28 7.41
CA SER A 196 13.21 -10.53 8.66
C SER A 196 14.50 -10.76 9.45
N ASN A 197 14.90 -9.74 10.21
CA ASN A 197 15.93 -9.81 11.25
C ASN A 197 15.51 -8.89 12.41
N GLY A 198 15.31 -9.45 13.61
CA GLY A 198 14.62 -8.73 14.69
C GLY A 198 13.19 -8.41 14.29
N SER A 199 12.76 -7.15 14.47
CA SER A 199 11.46 -6.66 13.99
C SER A 199 11.53 -6.01 12.60
N ILE A 200 12.69 -6.04 11.93
CA ILE A 200 12.84 -5.47 10.59
C ILE A 200 12.25 -6.48 9.61
N ILE A 201 11.34 -6.03 8.76
CA ILE A 201 10.72 -6.83 7.71
C ILE A 201 10.98 -6.17 6.36
N LEU A 202 11.58 -6.92 5.44
CA LEU A 202 11.85 -6.50 4.07
C LEU A 202 11.08 -7.43 3.13
N GLU A 203 10.15 -6.84 2.38
CA GLU A 203 9.42 -7.50 1.31
C GLU A 203 10.15 -7.26 -0.02
N ILE A 204 10.80 -8.28 -0.57
CA ILE A 204 11.53 -8.15 -1.83
C ILE A 204 10.62 -8.60 -2.96
N VAL A 205 10.31 -7.70 -3.90
CA VAL A 205 9.35 -7.95 -4.98
C VAL A 205 10.00 -7.86 -6.37
N ASN A 206 9.48 -8.66 -7.30
CA ASN A 206 9.78 -8.58 -8.72
C ASN A 206 8.53 -8.96 -9.54
N THR A 207 8.52 -8.62 -10.83
CA THR A 207 7.45 -9.10 -11.72
C THR A 207 7.78 -10.48 -12.30
N LEU A 208 6.73 -11.29 -12.50
CA LEU A 208 6.80 -12.63 -13.09
C LEU A 208 6.39 -12.61 -14.57
N GLU A 209 5.60 -11.63 -14.97
CA GLU A 209 5.24 -11.34 -16.35
C GLU A 209 5.55 -9.89 -16.71
N THR A 210 5.40 -9.56 -17.99
CA THR A 210 5.50 -8.18 -18.49
C THR A 210 4.14 -7.74 -19.03
N ILE A 211 3.59 -6.69 -18.45
CA ILE A 211 2.35 -6.06 -18.90
C ILE A 211 2.70 -4.87 -19.79
N ASN A 212 2.09 -4.79 -20.98
CA ASN A 212 2.25 -3.65 -21.87
C ASN A 212 1.53 -2.42 -21.29
N ASP A 213 2.28 -1.33 -21.17
CA ASP A 213 1.93 -0.09 -20.45
C ASP A 213 0.67 0.63 -20.99
N ASP A 214 0.31 0.39 -22.24
CA ASP A 214 -0.63 1.20 -23.03
C ASP A 214 -2.08 1.25 -22.50
N ASN A 215 -2.45 0.39 -21.54
CA ASN A 215 -3.84 0.26 -21.06
C ASN A 215 -4.02 0.42 -19.53
N VAL A 216 -2.98 0.31 -18.72
CA VAL A 216 -3.12 0.37 -17.24
C VAL A 216 -2.89 1.80 -16.72
N LEU A 217 -1.90 2.52 -17.26
CA LEU A 217 -1.52 3.87 -16.81
C LEU A 217 -2.25 5.03 -17.51
N LYS A 218 -3.20 4.76 -18.42
CA LYS A 218 -4.10 5.80 -18.97
C LYS A 218 -5.10 6.36 -17.96
N PHE A 219 -5.00 5.96 -16.70
CA PHE A 219 -5.71 6.52 -15.57
C PHE A 219 -4.79 7.38 -14.71
N PRO A 220 -4.46 8.61 -15.14
CA PRO A 220 -3.85 9.56 -14.23
C PRO A 220 -4.93 10.04 -13.25
N TYR A 221 -4.64 9.93 -11.97
CA TYR A 221 -5.12 10.81 -10.89
C TYR A 221 -6.58 11.25 -11.00
N PHE A 222 -7.44 10.52 -10.30
CA PHE A 222 -8.90 10.72 -10.22
C PHE A 222 -9.36 12.12 -9.78
N GLN A 223 -8.50 13.12 -9.54
CA GLN A 223 -8.91 14.46 -9.07
C GLN A 223 -9.90 15.16 -10.02
N GLN A 224 -9.67 15.13 -11.34
CA GLN A 224 -10.58 15.78 -12.30
C GLN A 224 -11.88 15.01 -12.50
N ASP A 225 -11.86 13.69 -12.37
CA ASP A 225 -13.05 12.86 -12.53
C ASP A 225 -13.88 12.79 -11.22
N LEU A 226 -13.24 12.94 -10.05
CA LEU A 226 -13.89 13.19 -8.75
C LEU A 226 -14.59 14.55 -8.73
N ASN A 227 -13.96 15.63 -9.19
CA ASN A 227 -14.61 16.95 -9.28
C ASN A 227 -15.80 16.96 -10.26
N LYS A 228 -15.73 16.19 -11.35
CA LYS A 228 -16.89 15.97 -12.24
C LYS A 228 -17.97 15.13 -11.56
N PHE A 229 -17.60 14.25 -10.63
CA PHE A 229 -18.51 13.43 -9.83
C PHE A 229 -19.24 14.24 -8.75
N GLU A 230 -18.56 15.16 -8.08
CA GLU A 230 -19.15 16.12 -7.13
C GLU A 230 -20.10 17.11 -7.82
N LEU A 231 -19.76 17.54 -9.04
CA LEU A 231 -20.65 18.38 -9.86
C LEU A 231 -21.85 17.61 -10.41
N SER A 232 -21.79 16.26 -10.45
CA SER A 232 -22.93 15.41 -10.81
C SER A 232 -23.73 15.01 -9.57
N ASN A 233 -24.43 15.98 -8.99
CA ASN A 233 -25.55 15.85 -8.05
C ASN A 233 -25.68 14.46 -7.37
N GLN A 234 -24.88 14.21 -6.33
CA GLN A 234 -24.89 12.96 -5.57
C GLN A 234 -26.29 12.63 -5.01
N ASP A 235 -27.09 13.64 -4.67
CA ASP A 235 -28.47 13.47 -4.20
C ASP A 235 -29.38 12.90 -5.30
N PHE A 236 -29.19 13.29 -6.56
CA PHE A 236 -30.01 12.78 -7.66
C PHE A 236 -29.73 11.31 -7.98
N PHE A 237 -28.50 10.83 -7.78
CA PHE A 237 -28.13 9.45 -8.10
C PHE A 237 -28.36 8.48 -6.93
N MET A 238 -28.12 8.90 -5.69
CA MET A 238 -28.33 8.07 -4.51
C MET A 238 -29.82 7.94 -4.12
N GLU A 239 -30.66 8.95 -4.41
CA GLU A 239 -32.12 8.82 -4.23
C GLU A 239 -32.79 7.98 -5.33
N ASN A 240 -32.26 7.96 -6.56
CA ASN A 240 -32.87 7.26 -7.70
C ASN A 240 -32.39 5.81 -7.91
N PHE A 241 -31.27 5.41 -7.31
CA PHE A 241 -30.77 4.02 -7.37
C PHE A 241 -30.89 3.28 -6.02
N LYS A 242 -31.98 3.51 -5.29
CA LYS A 242 -32.51 2.57 -4.27
C LYS A 242 -33.15 1.32 -4.93
N LEU A 243 -32.56 0.81 -6.01
CA LEU A 243 -33.00 -0.43 -6.66
C LEU A 243 -32.17 -1.57 -6.06
N THR A 244 -32.73 -2.23 -5.05
CA THR A 244 -32.19 -3.46 -4.50
C THR A 244 -32.31 -4.60 -5.51
N THR A 245 -31.59 -5.70 -5.29
CA THR A 245 -31.77 -6.92 -6.12
C THR A 245 -33.22 -7.40 -6.04
N ASP A 246 -33.89 -7.17 -4.90
CA ASP A 246 -35.31 -7.46 -4.71
C ASP A 246 -36.20 -6.55 -5.57
N ASP A 247 -35.88 -5.26 -5.74
CA ASP A 247 -36.68 -4.35 -6.57
C ASP A 247 -36.62 -4.71 -8.06
N LEU A 248 -35.49 -5.22 -8.54
CA LEU A 248 -35.34 -5.69 -9.93
C LEU A 248 -36.09 -6.99 -10.19
N ILE A 249 -36.10 -7.87 -9.20
CA ILE A 249 -36.84 -9.14 -9.27
C ILE A 249 -38.35 -8.83 -9.17
N PHE A 250 -38.75 -7.89 -8.32
CA PHE A 250 -40.11 -7.38 -8.24
C PHE A 250 -40.58 -6.80 -9.57
N ASP A 251 -39.78 -5.95 -10.20
CA ASP A 251 -40.09 -5.35 -11.50
C ASP A 251 -40.16 -6.39 -12.63
N PHE A 252 -39.28 -7.40 -12.63
CA PHE A 252 -39.35 -8.49 -13.59
C PHE A 252 -40.62 -9.33 -13.41
N VAL A 253 -40.92 -9.72 -12.17
CA VAL A 253 -42.11 -10.52 -11.84
C VAL A 253 -43.39 -9.75 -12.17
N ASN A 254 -43.47 -8.47 -11.81
CA ASN A 254 -44.62 -7.62 -12.14
C ASN A 254 -44.77 -7.42 -13.65
N ASN A 255 -43.68 -7.19 -14.39
CA ASN A 255 -43.75 -7.07 -15.85
C ASN A 255 -44.22 -8.36 -16.54
N LYS A 256 -43.77 -9.54 -16.09
CA LYS A 256 -44.26 -10.83 -16.59
C LYS A 256 -45.74 -11.05 -16.25
N ILE A 257 -46.19 -10.72 -15.04
CA ILE A 257 -47.60 -10.87 -14.63
C ILE A 257 -48.51 -9.91 -15.41
N LYS A 258 -48.09 -8.65 -15.59
CA LYS A 258 -48.81 -7.64 -16.37
C LYS A 258 -48.97 -8.06 -17.84
N ASN A 259 -47.96 -8.72 -18.41
CA ASN A 259 -48.01 -9.30 -19.76
C ASN A 259 -48.87 -10.58 -19.86
N LEU A 260 -49.16 -11.25 -18.75
CA LEU A 260 -50.02 -12.45 -18.69
C LEU A 260 -51.47 -12.13 -18.30
N THR A 261 -51.80 -10.87 -17.97
CA THR A 261 -53.14 -10.47 -17.55
C THR A 261 -53.97 -10.04 -18.77
N ILE A 262 -55.02 -10.80 -19.10
CA ILE A 262 -55.77 -10.66 -20.36
C ILE A 262 -56.82 -9.53 -20.31
N ASN A 263 -57.06 -8.86 -19.17
CA ASN A 263 -58.18 -7.90 -19.05
C ASN A 263 -57.78 -6.52 -18.45
N PRO A 264 -57.88 -5.42 -19.23
CA PRO A 264 -57.43 -4.07 -18.83
C PRO A 264 -58.27 -3.39 -17.73
N ASP A 265 -59.44 -3.92 -17.37
CA ASP A 265 -60.32 -3.30 -16.36
C ASP A 265 -60.10 -3.85 -14.92
N SER A 266 -59.12 -4.74 -14.74
CA SER A 266 -58.76 -5.37 -13.44
C SER A 266 -57.46 -4.84 -12.82
N ILE A 267 -57.05 -3.63 -13.21
CA ILE A 267 -55.74 -3.04 -12.88
C ILE A 267 -55.46 -2.97 -11.36
N ASN A 268 -56.50 -2.86 -10.51
CA ASN A 268 -56.31 -2.85 -9.05
C ASN A 268 -56.16 -4.24 -8.40
N ASP A 269 -56.70 -5.31 -8.98
CA ASP A 269 -56.56 -6.69 -8.47
C ASP A 269 -55.33 -7.41 -9.04
N SER A 270 -54.91 -7.06 -10.26
CA SER A 270 -53.68 -7.56 -10.88
C SER A 270 -52.41 -7.10 -10.13
N GLY A 271 -52.42 -5.90 -9.55
CA GLY A 271 -51.36 -5.42 -8.66
C GLY A 271 -51.24 -6.24 -7.37
N LYS A 272 -52.36 -6.53 -6.69
CA LYS A 272 -52.39 -7.35 -5.46
C LYS A 272 -52.07 -8.83 -5.72
N PHE A 273 -52.54 -9.38 -6.84
CA PHE A 273 -52.18 -10.74 -7.26
C PHE A 273 -50.70 -10.83 -7.61
N GLY A 274 -50.17 -9.84 -8.34
CA GLY A 274 -48.74 -9.73 -8.64
C GLY A 274 -47.88 -9.66 -7.40
N GLU A 275 -48.28 -8.84 -6.42
CA GLU A 275 -47.61 -8.70 -5.14
C GLU A 275 -47.68 -9.99 -4.30
N LYS A 276 -48.80 -10.70 -4.30
CA LYS A 276 -48.97 -11.99 -3.61
C LYS A 276 -48.16 -13.10 -4.26
N PHE A 277 -48.12 -13.14 -5.59
CA PHE A 277 -47.35 -14.11 -6.36
C PHE A 277 -45.85 -13.87 -6.22
N TYR A 278 -45.40 -12.61 -6.32
CA TYR A 278 -44.05 -12.19 -5.98
C TYR A 278 -43.68 -12.63 -4.56
N LYS A 279 -44.52 -12.31 -3.56
CA LYS A 279 -44.32 -12.73 -2.16
C LYS A 279 -44.19 -14.25 -2.02
N ASN A 280 -44.95 -15.04 -2.78
CA ASN A 280 -44.82 -16.50 -2.76
C ASN A 280 -43.53 -17.00 -3.41
N ILE A 281 -43.08 -16.38 -4.51
CA ILE A 281 -41.80 -16.70 -5.15
C ILE A 281 -40.65 -16.39 -4.20
N ILE A 282 -40.56 -15.17 -3.68
CA ILE A 282 -39.45 -14.77 -2.82
C ILE A 282 -39.43 -15.54 -1.49
N ASN A 283 -40.59 -16.01 -1.02
CA ASN A 283 -40.70 -16.85 0.16
C ASN A 283 -40.47 -18.34 -0.12
N SER A 284 -40.43 -18.75 -1.39
CA SER A 284 -40.13 -20.14 -1.74
C SER A 284 -38.70 -20.50 -1.36
N LYS A 285 -38.51 -21.74 -0.91
CA LYS A 285 -37.20 -22.26 -0.52
C LYS A 285 -36.20 -22.23 -1.70
N GLN A 286 -36.68 -22.60 -2.90
CA GLN A 286 -35.86 -22.63 -4.12
C GLN A 286 -35.38 -21.24 -4.56
N TYR A 287 -36.22 -20.20 -4.45
CA TYR A 287 -35.78 -18.84 -4.74
C TYR A 287 -34.71 -18.39 -3.75
N LYS A 288 -34.92 -18.59 -2.44
CA LYS A 288 -33.94 -18.21 -1.41
C LYS A 288 -32.59 -18.90 -1.62
N GLU A 289 -32.59 -20.21 -1.89
CA GLU A 289 -31.37 -20.96 -2.20
C GLU A 289 -30.68 -20.47 -3.48
N SER A 290 -31.45 -20.17 -4.53
CA SER A 290 -30.90 -19.66 -5.80
C SER A 290 -30.36 -18.24 -5.69
N PHE A 291 -31.04 -17.39 -4.92
CA PHE A 291 -30.63 -16.02 -4.63
C PHE A 291 -29.30 -16.01 -3.86
N VAL A 292 -29.15 -16.85 -2.82
CA VAL A 292 -27.90 -16.97 -2.06
C VAL A 292 -26.75 -17.40 -2.99
N LYS A 293 -26.94 -18.45 -3.79
CA LYS A 293 -25.90 -18.91 -4.74
C LYS A 293 -25.52 -17.85 -5.76
N LEU A 294 -26.49 -17.10 -6.27
CA LEU A 294 -26.26 -16.02 -7.23
C LEU A 294 -25.52 -14.85 -6.59
N HIS A 295 -25.94 -14.47 -5.38
CA HIS A 295 -25.28 -13.43 -4.60
C HIS A 295 -23.81 -13.81 -4.32
N GLU A 296 -23.56 -15.04 -3.88
CA GLU A 296 -22.21 -15.59 -3.69
C GLU A 296 -21.39 -15.60 -4.99
N PHE A 297 -21.97 -16.08 -6.10
CA PHE A 297 -21.29 -16.09 -7.40
C PHE A 297 -20.85 -14.69 -7.83
N VAL A 298 -21.72 -13.71 -7.63
CA VAL A 298 -21.45 -12.33 -8.00
C VAL A 298 -20.39 -11.74 -7.11
N LEU A 299 -20.53 -11.87 -5.78
CA LEU A 299 -19.53 -11.41 -4.84
C LEU A 299 -18.15 -12.02 -5.14
N ASN A 300 -18.09 -13.32 -5.40
CA ASN A 300 -16.85 -13.99 -5.79
C ASN A 300 -16.29 -13.46 -7.10
N THR A 301 -17.14 -13.18 -8.09
CA THR A 301 -16.72 -12.59 -9.36
C THR A 301 -16.18 -11.17 -9.18
N VAL A 302 -16.81 -10.36 -8.31
CA VAL A 302 -16.34 -9.02 -7.91
C VAL A 302 -14.96 -9.13 -7.30
N ASN A 303 -14.85 -9.92 -6.23
CA ASN A 303 -13.62 -10.05 -5.46
C ASN A 303 -12.47 -10.55 -6.33
N ASN A 304 -12.70 -11.58 -7.16
CA ASN A 304 -11.68 -12.12 -8.05
C ASN A 304 -11.20 -11.09 -9.09
N SER A 305 -12.11 -10.24 -9.59
CA SER A 305 -11.74 -9.22 -10.57
C SER A 305 -10.91 -8.08 -9.97
N GLU A 306 -11.20 -7.73 -8.73
CA GLU A 306 -10.47 -6.71 -7.97
C GLU A 306 -9.07 -7.22 -7.66
N GLU A 307 -8.93 -8.48 -7.23
CA GLU A 307 -7.64 -9.13 -7.01
C GLU A 307 -6.77 -9.15 -8.28
N ILE A 308 -7.36 -9.50 -9.42
CA ILE A 308 -6.65 -9.45 -10.71
C ILE A 308 -6.22 -8.01 -11.05
N TYR A 309 -7.07 -7.02 -10.77
CA TYR A 309 -6.75 -5.62 -11.03
C TYR A 309 -5.62 -5.13 -10.12
N ASP A 310 -5.66 -5.46 -8.83
CA ASP A 310 -4.62 -5.11 -7.86
C ASP A 310 -3.27 -5.71 -8.27
N ASP A 311 -3.23 -7.01 -8.62
CA ASP A 311 -2.01 -7.68 -9.07
C ASP A 311 -1.48 -7.07 -10.40
N MET A 312 -2.37 -6.69 -11.33
CA MET A 312 -1.97 -6.00 -12.57
C MET A 312 -1.41 -4.60 -12.32
N MET A 313 -2.04 -3.84 -11.41
CA MET A 313 -1.59 -2.51 -11.02
C MET A 313 -0.22 -2.60 -10.34
N GLU A 314 -0.07 -3.49 -9.36
CA GLU A 314 1.19 -3.72 -8.64
C GLU A 314 2.31 -4.13 -9.62
N CYS A 315 2.06 -5.08 -10.52
CA CYS A 315 3.01 -5.48 -11.55
C CYS A 315 3.43 -4.29 -12.44
N THR A 316 2.48 -3.44 -12.84
CA THR A 316 2.77 -2.27 -13.68
C THR A 316 3.62 -1.23 -12.93
N LEU A 317 3.31 -0.98 -11.66
CA LEU A 317 4.07 -0.06 -10.81
C LEU A 317 5.49 -0.57 -10.59
N ILE A 318 5.68 -1.86 -10.30
CA ILE A 318 7.01 -2.46 -10.14
C ILE A 318 7.81 -2.36 -11.45
N GLN A 319 7.20 -2.64 -12.60
CA GLN A 319 7.88 -2.49 -13.91
C GLN A 319 8.36 -1.06 -14.16
N LYS A 320 7.50 -0.07 -13.90
CA LYS A 320 7.84 1.35 -14.07
C LYS A 320 8.96 1.73 -13.10
N PHE A 321 8.85 1.32 -11.84
CA PHE A 321 9.84 1.57 -10.81
C PHE A 321 11.22 1.01 -11.21
N LEU A 322 11.29 -0.28 -11.57
CA LEU A 322 12.55 -0.93 -11.96
C LEU A 322 13.17 -0.29 -13.20
N LYS A 323 12.35 0.14 -14.16
CA LYS A 323 12.82 0.80 -15.39
C LYS A 323 13.53 2.13 -15.09
N THR A 324 12.98 2.93 -14.16
CA THR A 324 13.54 4.23 -13.80
C THR A 324 14.70 4.08 -12.82
N HIS A 325 14.47 3.36 -11.72
CA HIS A 325 15.34 3.40 -10.54
C HIS A 325 16.32 2.23 -10.44
N ALA A 326 16.16 1.19 -11.27
CA ALA A 326 16.71 -0.14 -11.01
C ALA A 326 16.18 -0.71 -9.68
N GLU A 327 17.04 -1.03 -8.71
CA GLU A 327 16.59 -1.59 -7.43
C GLU A 327 16.45 -0.49 -6.37
N GLY A 328 15.47 -0.61 -5.49
CA GLY A 328 15.19 0.44 -4.50
C GLY A 328 13.95 0.17 -3.67
N VAL A 329 13.73 1.02 -2.66
CA VAL A 329 12.52 0.97 -1.82
C VAL A 329 11.39 1.70 -2.54
N MET A 330 10.29 1.00 -2.80
CA MET A 330 9.09 1.56 -3.43
C MET A 330 8.00 1.91 -2.41
N ASP A 331 7.84 1.10 -1.37
CA ASP A 331 6.82 1.30 -0.34
C ASP A 331 7.42 1.21 1.06
N ILE A 332 6.97 2.11 1.93
CA ILE A 332 7.25 2.09 3.37
C ILE A 332 5.92 1.90 4.08
N ALA A 333 5.70 0.70 4.60
CA ALA A 333 4.48 0.35 5.28
C ALA A 333 4.52 0.73 6.76
N PHE A 334 3.41 1.24 7.27
CA PHE A 334 3.26 1.67 8.67
C PHE A 334 2.18 0.88 9.38
N ASN A 335 2.50 0.45 10.61
CA ASN A 335 1.50 -0.03 11.55
C ASN A 335 0.73 1.17 12.10
N VAL A 336 -0.60 1.14 11.99
CA VAL A 336 -1.51 2.20 12.43
C VAL A 336 -2.68 1.64 13.21
N ASN A 337 -3.34 2.48 14.00
CA ASN A 337 -4.54 2.10 14.76
C ASN A 337 -5.84 2.21 13.96
N ASP A 338 -5.87 3.09 12.95
CA ASP A 338 -7.05 3.37 12.15
C ASP A 338 -6.63 3.72 10.73
N VAL A 339 -6.80 2.77 9.82
CA VAL A 339 -6.46 2.96 8.41
C VAL A 339 -7.37 3.99 7.75
N ASP A 340 -8.67 4.01 8.07
CA ASP A 340 -9.65 4.83 7.36
C ASP A 340 -9.38 6.31 7.61
N THR A 341 -9.20 6.70 8.89
CA THR A 341 -8.96 8.10 9.27
C THR A 341 -7.69 8.65 8.63
N ILE A 342 -6.59 7.88 8.66
CA ILE A 342 -5.31 8.33 8.09
C ILE A 342 -5.38 8.36 6.56
N PHE A 343 -6.02 7.38 5.94
CA PHE A 343 -6.22 7.33 4.50
C PHE A 343 -7.03 8.52 4.00
N ASP A 344 -8.18 8.79 4.62
CA ASP A 344 -9.06 9.90 4.24
C ASP A 344 -8.36 11.25 4.40
N ARG A 345 -7.60 11.44 5.49
CA ARG A 345 -6.76 12.62 5.68
C ARG A 345 -5.74 12.77 4.56
N ALA A 346 -5.04 11.69 4.22
CA ALA A 346 -4.00 11.71 3.19
C ALA A 346 -4.57 12.05 1.80
N VAL A 347 -5.70 11.45 1.42
CA VAL A 347 -6.39 11.71 0.15
C VAL A 347 -6.91 13.15 0.08
N LYS A 348 -7.51 13.64 1.17
CA LYS A 348 -7.98 15.03 1.28
C LYS A 348 -6.87 16.06 1.04
N HIS A 349 -5.64 15.73 1.44
CA HIS A 349 -4.45 16.58 1.23
C HIS A 349 -3.63 16.20 -0.01
N GLY A 350 -4.25 15.51 -0.99
CA GLY A 350 -3.70 15.35 -2.33
C GLY A 350 -2.90 14.07 -2.57
N SER A 351 -2.89 13.12 -1.62
CA SER A 351 -2.33 11.79 -1.88
C SER A 351 -3.15 11.04 -2.92
N GLY A 352 -2.47 10.39 -3.87
CA GLY A 352 -3.13 9.52 -4.84
C GLY A 352 -3.54 8.19 -4.20
N ILE A 353 -4.63 7.61 -4.69
CA ILE A 353 -5.15 6.31 -4.22
C ILE A 353 -4.52 5.20 -5.05
N ILE A 354 -3.74 4.34 -4.41
CA ILE A 354 -3.23 3.09 -5.04
C ILE A 354 -4.15 1.93 -4.68
N ARG A 355 -4.52 1.80 -3.40
CA ARG A 355 -5.43 0.77 -2.90
C ARG A 355 -6.36 1.36 -1.84
N LEU A 356 -7.66 1.18 -2.03
CA LEU A 356 -8.69 1.61 -1.07
C LEU A 356 -8.59 0.80 0.24
N PRO A 357 -9.00 1.38 1.38
CA PRO A 357 -9.11 0.66 2.65
C PRO A 357 -9.92 -0.63 2.49
N LYS A 358 -9.30 -1.75 2.82
CA LYS A 358 -9.90 -3.07 2.69
C LYS A 358 -9.46 -3.99 3.81
N MET A 359 -10.44 -4.72 4.34
CA MET A 359 -10.21 -5.88 5.20
C MET A 359 -9.78 -7.07 4.34
N ILE A 360 -8.61 -7.63 4.66
CA ILE A 360 -8.17 -8.92 4.13
C ILE A 360 -7.97 -9.89 5.30
N SER A 361 -8.28 -11.17 5.09
CA SER A 361 -8.28 -12.18 6.15
C SER A 361 -7.81 -13.53 5.63
N ASP A 362 -7.20 -14.31 6.50
CA ASP A 362 -6.95 -15.74 6.31
C ASP A 362 -7.22 -16.52 7.62
N SER A 363 -6.76 -17.77 7.70
CA SER A 363 -6.93 -18.60 8.90
C SER A 363 -6.25 -18.07 10.17
N ASN A 364 -5.32 -17.12 10.05
CA ASN A 364 -4.52 -16.54 11.12
C ASN A 364 -5.06 -15.20 11.63
N GLY A 365 -6.18 -14.71 11.10
CA GLY A 365 -6.84 -13.48 11.51
C GLY A 365 -7.09 -12.51 10.35
N SER A 366 -7.20 -11.22 10.64
CA SER A 366 -7.50 -10.19 9.65
C SER A 366 -6.59 -8.98 9.78
N VAL A 367 -6.38 -8.26 8.68
CA VAL A 367 -5.77 -6.92 8.70
C VAL A 367 -6.61 -5.99 7.84
N LYS A 368 -6.69 -4.72 8.23
CA LYS A 368 -7.16 -3.65 7.35
C LYS A 368 -5.94 -3.00 6.73
N LEU A 369 -5.99 -2.72 5.43
CA LEU A 369 -4.93 -1.98 4.79
C LEU A 369 -5.43 -1.05 3.69
N ALA A 370 -4.64 -0.01 3.42
CA ALA A 370 -4.80 0.89 2.29
C ALA A 370 -3.42 1.32 1.80
N THR A 371 -3.30 1.71 0.54
CA THR A 371 -2.03 2.20 -0.03
C THR A 371 -2.25 3.52 -0.74
N ILE A 372 -1.39 4.49 -0.42
CA ILE A 372 -1.40 5.83 -1.00
C ILE A 372 -0.07 6.11 -1.72
N SER A 373 -0.12 6.93 -2.77
CA SER A 373 1.08 7.49 -3.40
C SER A 373 1.43 8.84 -2.80
N ILE A 374 2.72 9.11 -2.63
CA ILE A 374 3.21 10.43 -2.26
C ILE A 374 3.28 11.35 -3.50
N PRO A 375 2.72 12.57 -3.45
CA PRO A 375 2.79 13.52 -4.56
C PRO A 375 4.21 13.71 -5.10
N ASN A 376 4.35 13.75 -6.42
CA ASN A 376 5.60 14.02 -7.14
C ASN A 376 6.75 13.01 -6.89
N THR A 377 6.45 11.82 -6.36
CA THR A 377 7.43 10.74 -6.20
C THR A 377 6.85 9.39 -6.63
N ASP A 378 7.72 8.39 -6.77
CA ASP A 378 7.29 6.99 -6.92
C ASP A 378 7.27 6.25 -5.55
N ILE A 379 7.39 6.99 -4.42
CA ILE A 379 7.28 6.46 -3.06
C ILE A 379 5.80 6.24 -2.71
N GLN A 380 5.53 5.12 -2.06
CA GLN A 380 4.22 4.71 -1.59
C GLN A 380 4.24 4.47 -0.08
N HIS A 381 3.07 4.63 0.54
CA HIS A 381 2.86 4.18 1.92
C HIS A 381 1.66 3.27 2.00
N THR A 382 1.89 2.09 2.57
CA THR A 382 0.84 1.15 2.93
C THR A 382 0.54 1.27 4.42
N LEU A 383 -0.69 1.65 4.75
CA LEU A 383 -1.19 1.73 6.10
C LEU A 383 -1.75 0.36 6.49
N ILE A 384 -1.35 -0.16 7.66
CA ILE A 384 -1.73 -1.50 8.10
C ILE A 384 -2.24 -1.43 9.53
N GLU A 385 -3.51 -1.80 9.72
CA GLU A 385 -4.13 -2.01 11.02
C GLU A 385 -4.30 -3.51 11.24
N ASN A 386 -3.62 -4.03 12.26
CA ASN A 386 -3.67 -5.45 12.60
C ASN A 386 -4.92 -5.76 13.43
N ILE A 387 -5.81 -6.60 12.89
CA ILE A 387 -7.06 -7.04 13.53
C ILE A 387 -6.92 -8.52 13.90
N ASN A 388 -6.14 -8.75 14.97
CA ASN A 388 -5.83 -10.07 15.53
C ASN A 388 -5.17 -11.04 14.53
N TYR A 389 -4.39 -10.52 13.58
CA TYR A 389 -3.59 -11.31 12.66
C TYR A 389 -2.30 -11.81 13.33
N THR A 390 -2.08 -13.12 13.23
CA THR A 390 -0.94 -13.84 13.82
C THR A 390 -0.13 -14.63 12.80
N GLY A 391 -0.42 -14.45 11.51
CA GLY A 391 0.29 -15.12 10.42
C GLY A 391 1.71 -14.58 10.23
N PRO A 392 2.47 -15.15 9.28
CA PRO A 392 3.90 -14.86 9.13
C PRO A 392 4.19 -13.46 8.59
N PHE A 393 3.25 -12.83 7.87
CA PHE A 393 3.39 -11.47 7.35
C PHE A 393 2.03 -10.77 7.17
N LEU A 394 1.34 -11.04 6.07
CA LEU A 394 0.00 -10.52 5.74
C LEU A 394 -0.83 -11.65 5.12
N PRO A 395 -2.18 -11.55 5.14
CA PRO A 395 -3.03 -12.49 4.42
C PRO A 395 -2.62 -12.64 2.96
N ASN A 396 -2.81 -13.85 2.42
CA ASN A 396 -2.37 -14.29 1.08
C ASN A 396 -0.86 -14.52 0.92
N TYR A 397 -0.06 -14.34 1.97
CA TYR A 397 1.30 -14.87 2.02
C TYR A 397 1.29 -16.23 2.68
N SER A 398 2.04 -17.16 2.11
CA SER A 398 2.28 -18.46 2.75
C SER A 398 3.58 -18.45 3.53
N ASP A 399 3.74 -19.40 4.46
CA ASP A 399 5.06 -19.74 5.00
C ASP A 399 6.05 -19.99 3.85
N SER A 400 7.34 -19.75 4.09
CA SER A 400 8.38 -20.01 3.08
C SER A 400 8.22 -21.41 2.48
N LYS A 401 7.82 -21.46 1.20
CA LYS A 401 7.55 -22.71 0.47
C LYS A 401 8.82 -23.48 0.13
N PHE A 402 9.96 -22.80 0.12
CA PHE A 402 11.21 -23.36 -0.33
C PHE A 402 12.09 -23.68 0.87
N GLU A 403 12.08 -24.95 1.26
CA GLU A 403 13.06 -25.41 2.23
C GLU A 403 14.47 -25.13 1.70
N LEU A 404 15.27 -24.42 2.50
CA LEU A 404 16.67 -24.16 2.16
C LEU A 404 17.39 -25.49 1.93
N SER A 405 18.20 -25.57 0.88
CA SER A 405 19.02 -26.75 0.64
C SER A 405 19.93 -27.01 1.84
N GLN A 406 20.24 -28.28 2.13
CA GLN A 406 21.03 -28.64 3.29
C GLN A 406 22.40 -27.94 3.30
N ASN A 407 23.04 -27.81 2.13
CA ASN A 407 24.32 -27.11 2.00
C ASN A 407 24.19 -25.61 2.30
N PHE A 408 23.07 -24.98 1.92
CA PHE A 408 22.82 -23.57 2.24
C PHE A 408 22.60 -23.37 3.74
N LYS A 409 21.86 -24.28 4.39
CA LYS A 409 21.69 -24.27 5.86
C LYS A 409 23.04 -24.42 6.58
N ILE A 410 23.90 -25.35 6.12
CA ILE A 410 25.24 -25.54 6.65
C ILE A 410 26.06 -24.27 6.47
N GLN A 411 26.04 -23.65 5.29
CA GLN A 411 26.74 -22.39 5.03
C GLN A 411 26.29 -21.29 5.99
N LEU A 412 24.98 -21.07 6.15
CA LEU A 412 24.46 -20.08 7.10
C LEU A 412 24.90 -20.37 8.54
N SER A 413 24.93 -21.64 8.95
CA SER A 413 25.35 -22.03 10.30
C SER A 413 26.84 -21.82 10.59
N GLN A 414 27.66 -21.69 9.53
CA GLN A 414 29.09 -21.40 9.64
C GLN A 414 29.40 -19.90 9.70
N LEU A 415 28.44 -19.05 9.33
CA LEU A 415 28.59 -17.61 9.35
C LEU A 415 28.25 -17.04 10.74
N PRO A 416 28.94 -15.97 11.20
CA PRO A 416 28.67 -15.37 12.50
C PRO A 416 27.25 -14.78 12.53
N PRO A 417 26.47 -14.96 13.61
CA PRO A 417 25.09 -14.45 13.67
C PRO A 417 25.06 -12.92 13.72
N ILE A 418 24.05 -12.31 13.11
CA ILE A 418 23.80 -10.86 13.19
C ILE A 418 22.44 -10.62 13.84
N LYS A 419 22.43 -9.80 14.90
CA LYS A 419 21.22 -9.45 15.65
C LYS A 419 20.87 -7.99 15.44
N LEU A 420 20.03 -7.72 14.46
CA LEU A 420 19.40 -6.42 14.31
C LEU A 420 18.14 -6.37 15.19
N SER A 421 17.74 -5.17 15.59
CA SER A 421 16.62 -4.95 16.50
C SER A 421 15.38 -4.44 15.78
N VAL A 422 15.44 -3.24 15.22
CA VAL A 422 14.33 -2.54 14.57
C VAL A 422 14.85 -1.66 13.44
N LEU A 423 13.94 -1.21 12.58
CA LEU A 423 14.20 -0.15 11.62
C LEU A 423 14.18 1.20 12.35
N ASP A 424 15.29 1.94 12.31
CA ASP A 424 15.45 3.18 13.08
C ASP A 424 14.89 4.40 12.35
N HIS A 425 15.18 4.50 11.04
CA HIS A 425 14.71 5.55 10.15
C HIS A 425 14.96 5.19 8.67
N CYS A 426 14.27 5.88 7.76
CA CYS A 426 14.47 5.80 6.31
C CYS A 426 14.71 7.20 5.75
N VAL A 427 15.79 7.38 4.99
CA VAL A 427 16.19 8.70 4.49
C VAL A 427 15.83 8.86 3.02
N GLU A 428 15.18 9.97 2.72
CA GLU A 428 14.74 10.36 1.39
C GLU A 428 15.65 11.47 0.84
N ASN A 429 15.98 11.37 -0.44
CA ASN A 429 16.67 12.42 -1.18
C ASN A 429 15.71 13.04 -2.20
N TYR A 430 15.66 14.36 -2.20
CA TYR A 430 14.91 15.17 -3.15
C TYR A 430 15.84 16.08 -3.94
N SER A 431 15.33 16.64 -5.04
CA SER A 431 16.06 17.59 -5.86
C SER A 431 16.00 19.00 -5.25
N TRP A 432 16.55 19.96 -5.97
CA TRP A 432 16.70 21.36 -5.55
C TRP A 432 15.38 21.99 -5.06
N ASN A 433 15.40 22.51 -3.83
CA ASN A 433 14.31 23.25 -3.19
C ASN A 433 13.01 22.45 -2.98
N GLN A 434 13.10 21.12 -2.95
CA GLN A 434 11.95 20.23 -2.77
C GLN A 434 11.81 19.70 -1.33
N MET A 435 12.86 19.82 -0.49
CA MET A 435 12.84 19.28 0.88
C MET A 435 11.70 19.85 1.72
N MET A 436 11.56 21.18 1.71
CA MET A 436 10.52 21.85 2.51
C MET A 436 9.11 21.61 1.97
N GLU A 437 8.95 21.44 0.65
CA GLU A 437 7.67 21.07 0.06
C GLU A 437 7.26 19.66 0.52
N GLN A 438 8.21 18.71 0.50
CA GLN A 438 7.94 17.36 0.97
C GLN A 438 7.67 17.30 2.48
N ALA A 439 8.41 18.06 3.29
CA ALA A 439 8.16 18.12 4.73
C ALA A 439 6.73 18.60 5.05
N LYS A 440 6.21 19.55 4.25
CA LYS A 440 4.81 20.00 4.35
C LYS A 440 3.83 18.89 3.99
N VAL A 441 4.10 18.12 2.93
CA VAL A 441 3.27 16.97 2.55
C VAL A 441 3.13 16.01 3.72
N TYR A 442 4.23 15.58 4.36
CA TYR A 442 4.16 14.68 5.53
C TYR A 442 3.43 15.30 6.73
N ALA A 443 3.57 16.60 6.95
CA ALA A 443 2.83 17.31 7.98
C ALA A 443 1.32 17.34 7.69
N GLU A 444 0.92 17.53 6.44
CA GLU A 444 -0.49 17.58 6.01
C GLU A 444 -1.15 16.20 6.01
N ILE A 445 -0.51 15.20 5.39
CA ILE A 445 -1.14 13.89 5.17
C ILE A 445 -1.14 13.01 6.42
N PHE A 446 -0.10 13.12 7.26
CA PHE A 446 0.07 12.25 8.43
C PHE A 446 0.06 13.00 9.77
N GLY A 447 0.20 14.32 9.77
CA GLY A 447 0.40 15.06 11.01
C GLY A 447 1.81 14.95 11.57
N PHE A 448 2.78 14.50 10.76
CA PHE A 448 4.15 14.41 11.21
C PHE A 448 4.70 15.81 11.51
N HIS A 449 5.58 15.88 12.50
CA HIS A 449 6.18 17.12 12.93
C HIS A 449 7.68 17.09 12.70
N LYS A 450 8.29 18.27 12.64
CA LYS A 450 9.74 18.38 12.58
C LYS A 450 10.33 17.90 13.89
N TYR A 451 11.13 16.85 13.79
CA TYR A 451 11.84 16.24 14.89
C TYR A 451 13.25 16.80 15.06
N TRP A 452 13.91 17.07 13.93
CA TRP A 452 15.28 17.54 13.87
C TRP A 452 15.54 18.18 12.50
N SER A 453 16.52 19.08 12.39
CA SER A 453 16.92 19.66 11.12
C SER A 453 18.34 20.20 11.20
N VAL A 454 18.97 20.34 10.03
CA VAL A 454 20.34 20.81 9.82
C VAL A 454 20.41 21.51 8.48
N ASP A 455 21.26 22.51 8.41
CA ASP A 455 21.52 23.28 7.21
C ASP A 455 22.99 23.17 6.76
N GLU A 456 23.36 23.97 5.77
CA GLU A 456 24.70 24.00 5.17
C GLU A 456 25.78 24.56 6.10
N GLU A 457 25.42 25.38 7.11
CA GLU A 457 26.34 25.83 8.15
C GLU A 457 26.69 24.68 9.10
N ASP A 458 25.71 23.78 9.30
CA ASP A 458 25.83 22.62 10.14
C ASP A 458 26.49 21.42 9.46
N ILE A 459 26.27 21.23 8.15
CA ILE A 459 26.70 20.08 7.36
C ILE A 459 27.34 20.53 6.05
N SER A 460 28.66 20.73 6.10
CA SER A 460 29.47 21.03 4.92
C SER A 460 30.91 20.50 5.04
N THR A 461 31.49 20.19 3.90
CA THR A 461 32.93 20.09 3.70
C THR A 461 33.43 21.34 2.95
N ASP A 462 34.71 21.37 2.62
CA ASP A 462 35.26 22.44 1.77
C ASP A 462 34.70 22.43 0.33
N TYR A 463 33.99 21.35 -0.05
CA TYR A 463 33.58 21.03 -1.41
C TYR A 463 32.07 20.81 -1.59
N THR A 464 31.38 20.18 -0.62
CA THR A 464 29.98 19.78 -0.72
C THR A 464 29.20 20.02 0.58
N ALA A 465 27.87 20.14 0.49
CA ALA A 465 26.96 20.37 1.62
C ALA A 465 25.55 19.81 1.30
N LEU A 466 24.70 19.68 2.32
CA LEU A 466 23.27 19.37 2.15
C LEU A 466 22.43 20.08 3.21
N ARG A 467 21.11 20.15 2.98
CA ARG A 467 20.13 20.45 4.03
C ARG A 467 19.31 19.20 4.31
N SER A 468 18.94 19.02 5.57
CA SER A 468 18.09 17.90 5.99
C SER A 468 17.05 18.34 7.03
N ILE A 469 15.83 17.82 6.87
CA ILE A 469 14.76 17.94 7.84
C ILE A 469 14.21 16.55 8.16
N VAL A 470 14.06 16.24 9.44
CA VAL A 470 13.52 14.96 9.90
C VAL A 470 12.08 15.16 10.30
N MET A 471 11.19 14.47 9.60
CA MET A 471 9.78 14.35 9.97
C MET A 471 9.60 13.12 10.86
N ALA A 472 8.78 13.21 11.89
CA ALA A 472 8.50 12.09 12.77
C ALA A 472 7.03 11.97 13.15
N SER A 473 6.62 10.73 13.44
CA SER A 473 5.35 10.47 14.11
C SER A 473 5.35 11.03 15.53
N SER A 474 4.17 11.31 16.08
CA SER A 474 3.93 11.85 17.43
C SER A 474 4.65 11.06 18.52
N ASN A 475 4.72 9.74 18.39
CA ASN A 475 5.38 8.82 19.32
C ASN A 475 6.89 8.63 19.05
N GLY A 476 7.44 9.28 18.02
CA GLY A 476 8.84 9.24 17.61
C GLY A 476 9.33 7.88 17.10
N GLN A 477 8.44 6.92 16.83
CA GLN A 477 8.82 5.59 16.34
C GLN A 477 9.12 5.60 14.84
N ILE A 478 8.42 6.43 14.07
CA ILE A 478 8.69 6.65 12.65
C ILE A 478 9.50 7.93 12.52
N LYS A 479 10.62 7.86 11.80
CA LYS A 479 11.47 9.00 11.49
C LYS A 479 11.88 8.94 10.02
N MET A 480 11.60 10.02 9.31
CA MET A 480 11.81 10.17 7.87
C MET A 480 12.66 11.43 7.62
N PRO A 481 14.01 11.32 7.65
CA PRO A 481 14.88 12.40 7.19
C PRO A 481 14.70 12.65 5.69
N ILE A 482 14.58 13.91 5.31
CA ILE A 482 14.40 14.38 3.95
C ILE A 482 15.55 15.32 3.62
N ASN A 483 16.31 15.01 2.58
CA ASN A 483 17.47 15.78 2.17
C ASN A 483 17.24 16.50 0.84
N GLU A 484 17.95 17.61 0.65
CA GLU A 484 18.10 18.28 -0.65
C GLU A 484 19.53 18.78 -0.87
N PRO A 485 19.94 18.98 -2.14
CA PRO A 485 21.25 19.52 -2.46
C PRO A 485 21.38 21.00 -2.10
N VAL A 486 22.62 21.43 -1.88
CA VAL A 486 23.03 22.83 -1.64
C VAL A 486 24.08 23.22 -2.67
N LYS A 487 24.06 24.48 -3.10
CA LYS A 487 25.05 25.01 -4.06
C LYS A 487 26.42 25.04 -3.40
N THR A 488 27.35 24.28 -3.98
CA THR A 488 28.71 24.14 -3.48
C THR A 488 29.70 24.04 -4.64
N LYS A 489 31.01 23.93 -4.36
CA LYS A 489 32.04 23.93 -5.40
C LYS A 489 31.96 22.68 -6.29
N MET A 490 31.71 21.54 -5.66
CA MET A 490 31.62 20.24 -6.33
C MET A 490 30.19 19.73 -6.26
N LYS A 491 29.81 18.92 -7.24
CA LYS A 491 28.49 18.27 -7.27
C LYS A 491 28.30 17.42 -6.00
N GLY A 492 27.21 17.67 -5.28
CA GLY A 492 26.92 16.99 -4.02
C GLY A 492 26.40 15.56 -4.20
N GLN A 493 26.52 14.75 -3.16
CA GLN A 493 25.99 13.37 -3.13
C GLN A 493 24.48 13.26 -3.36
N ILE A 494 23.70 14.27 -2.97
CA ILE A 494 22.24 14.27 -3.19
C ILE A 494 21.94 14.46 -4.68
N GLU A 495 22.75 15.25 -5.38
CA GLU A 495 22.62 15.40 -6.83
C GLU A 495 23.05 14.13 -7.56
N GLU A 496 24.17 13.50 -7.16
CA GLU A 496 24.59 12.21 -7.70
C GLU A 496 23.48 11.16 -7.51
N PHE A 497 22.86 11.09 -6.33
CA PHE A 497 21.72 10.21 -6.12
C PHE A 497 20.61 10.49 -7.15
N ASN A 498 20.20 11.74 -7.33
CA ASN A 498 19.13 12.09 -8.27
C ASN A 498 19.48 11.73 -9.72
N ASP A 499 20.73 11.94 -10.16
CA ASP A 499 21.18 11.58 -11.52
C ASP A 499 21.03 10.07 -11.79
N PHE A 500 21.45 9.23 -10.85
CA PHE A 500 21.50 7.78 -11.04
C PHE A 500 20.19 7.10 -10.65
N TYR A 501 19.46 7.65 -9.68
CA TYR A 501 18.15 7.15 -9.29
C TYR A 501 17.06 7.59 -10.26
N GLY A 502 17.20 8.77 -10.90
CA GLY A 502 16.21 9.32 -11.83
C GLY A 502 15.08 10.10 -11.15
N GLY A 503 15.33 10.69 -9.98
CA GLY A 503 14.36 11.50 -9.22
C GLY A 503 14.44 11.29 -7.72
N PRO A 504 13.40 11.74 -6.97
CA PRO A 504 13.31 11.53 -5.53
C PRO A 504 13.18 10.06 -5.14
N GLY A 505 13.74 9.67 -4.00
CA GLY A 505 13.67 8.29 -3.53
C GLY A 505 14.40 8.04 -2.22
N ILE A 506 14.36 6.79 -1.76
CA ILE A 506 15.04 6.36 -0.54
C ILE A 506 16.54 6.15 -0.81
N GLN A 507 17.35 6.96 -0.12
CA GLN A 507 18.80 6.87 -0.18
C GLN A 507 19.32 5.78 0.74
N HIS A 508 18.86 5.74 1.99
CA HIS A 508 19.32 4.72 2.91
C HIS A 508 18.30 4.32 3.96
N ILE A 509 18.52 3.13 4.49
CA ILE A 509 17.73 2.53 5.56
C ILE A 509 18.66 2.28 6.75
N ALA A 510 18.25 2.72 7.93
CA ALA A 510 19.02 2.51 9.15
C ALA A 510 18.49 1.35 9.97
N PHE A 511 19.35 0.37 10.24
CA PHE A 511 19.08 -0.78 11.10
C PHE A 511 19.71 -0.60 12.46
N ARG A 512 18.89 -0.66 13.52
CA ARG A 512 19.37 -0.50 14.89
C ARG A 512 19.92 -1.81 15.43
N THR A 513 21.06 -1.75 16.10
CA THR A 513 21.65 -2.86 16.88
C THR A 513 21.95 -2.42 18.32
N ASN A 514 22.01 -3.39 19.22
CA ASN A 514 22.41 -3.19 20.61
C ASN A 514 23.89 -3.52 20.87
N ASN A 515 24.60 -4.04 19.85
CA ASN A 515 26.02 -4.30 19.91
C ASN A 515 26.62 -4.14 18.52
N ILE A 516 26.99 -2.90 18.20
CA ILE A 516 27.48 -2.51 16.88
C ILE A 516 28.83 -3.15 16.58
N ILE A 517 29.73 -3.29 17.55
CA ILE A 517 31.05 -3.91 17.31
C ILE A 517 30.90 -5.34 16.77
N ASP A 518 30.16 -6.20 17.47
CA ASP A 518 29.97 -7.58 17.04
C ASP A 518 29.17 -7.65 15.73
N THR A 519 28.21 -6.73 15.56
CA THR A 519 27.40 -6.63 14.33
C THR A 519 28.27 -6.30 13.12
N ILE A 520 29.15 -5.31 13.20
CA ILE A 520 30.02 -4.89 12.09
C ILE A 520 31.08 -5.95 11.80
N LEU A 521 31.65 -6.58 12.83
CA LEU A 521 32.57 -7.71 12.65
C LEU A 521 31.88 -8.86 11.88
N ALA A 522 30.65 -9.21 12.25
CA ALA A 522 29.90 -10.27 11.58
C ALA A 522 29.50 -9.89 10.15
N LEU A 523 29.02 -8.66 9.92
CA LEU A 523 28.69 -8.14 8.58
C LEU A 523 29.91 -8.15 7.66
N THR A 524 31.08 -7.71 8.17
CA THR A 524 32.33 -7.70 7.41
C THR A 524 32.77 -9.13 7.05
N GLN A 525 32.69 -10.07 8.00
CA GLN A 525 33.00 -11.49 7.75
C GLN A 525 32.06 -12.13 6.73
N ARG A 526 30.82 -11.63 6.62
CA ARG A 526 29.83 -12.05 5.62
C ARG A 526 29.97 -11.32 4.28
N GLY A 527 30.96 -10.42 4.13
CA GLY A 527 31.28 -9.76 2.88
C GLY A 527 30.59 -8.41 2.66
N ILE A 528 29.94 -7.83 3.67
CA ILE A 528 29.46 -6.45 3.58
C ILE A 528 30.64 -5.49 3.63
N GLU A 529 30.69 -4.59 2.64
CA GLU A 529 31.67 -3.53 2.58
C GLU A 529 31.12 -2.23 3.17
N PHE A 530 31.93 -1.56 3.98
CA PHE A 530 31.61 -0.29 4.61
C PHE A 530 32.43 0.85 4.03
N ASN A 531 31.90 2.06 4.19
CA ASN A 531 32.61 3.30 3.91
C ASN A 531 33.77 3.49 4.89
N HIS A 532 34.85 4.11 4.42
CA HIS A 532 36.05 4.37 5.23
C HIS A 532 36.14 5.84 5.64
N THR A 533 36.58 6.10 6.86
CA THR A 533 36.72 7.48 7.35
C THR A 533 38.18 7.86 7.48
N SER A 534 38.49 9.14 7.28
CA SER A 534 39.85 9.66 7.37
C SER A 534 40.46 9.45 8.77
N LYS A 535 41.76 9.19 8.85
CA LYS A 535 42.45 9.04 10.15
C LYS A 535 42.29 10.30 11.03
N ASN A 536 42.28 11.47 10.40
CA ASN A 536 42.11 12.77 11.05
C ASN A 536 40.78 12.88 11.81
N TYR A 537 39.71 12.25 11.34
CA TYR A 537 38.43 12.21 12.06
C TYR A 537 38.60 11.65 13.48
N TYR A 538 39.26 10.51 13.62
CA TYR A 538 39.45 9.86 14.91
C TYR A 538 40.39 10.62 15.82
N ASP A 539 41.46 11.20 15.27
CA ASP A 539 42.41 12.00 16.06
C ASP A 539 41.69 13.25 16.63
N ASN A 540 40.82 13.89 15.83
CA ASN A 540 39.97 15.00 16.28
C ASN A 540 38.90 14.55 17.30
N LEU A 541 38.23 13.42 17.05
CA LEU A 541 37.23 12.86 17.96
C LEU A 541 37.85 12.53 19.32
N GLU A 542 39.03 11.92 19.35
CA GLU A 542 39.74 11.60 20.59
C GLU A 542 40.08 12.87 21.37
N GLN A 543 40.54 13.92 20.68
CA GLN A 543 40.79 15.22 21.30
C GLN A 543 39.52 15.80 21.92
N ARG A 544 38.39 15.81 21.20
CA ARG A 544 37.12 16.36 21.70
C ARG A 544 36.61 15.55 22.92
N LEU A 545 36.63 14.22 22.85
CA LEU A 545 36.25 13.35 23.97
C LEU A 545 37.10 13.63 25.23
N ARG A 546 38.42 13.83 25.06
CA ARG A 546 39.33 14.19 26.16
C ARG A 546 39.03 15.57 26.72
N GLN A 547 38.82 16.57 25.86
CA GLN A 547 38.49 17.94 26.26
C GLN A 547 37.18 17.98 27.06
N ASP A 548 36.17 17.26 26.60
CA ASP A 548 34.86 17.20 27.26
C ASP A 548 34.83 16.22 28.45
N GLY A 549 35.91 15.45 28.66
CA GLY A 549 36.00 14.42 29.69
C GLY A 549 34.93 13.33 29.53
N VAL A 550 34.56 13.01 28.30
CA VAL A 550 33.55 12.00 27.94
C VAL A 550 34.21 10.64 27.78
N LYS A 551 33.55 9.60 28.30
CA LYS A 551 33.93 8.19 28.17
C LYS A 551 32.86 7.41 27.43
N LEU A 552 33.28 6.60 26.46
CA LEU A 552 32.40 5.67 25.75
C LEU A 552 32.24 4.35 26.52
N TYR A 553 31.22 3.56 26.19
CA TYR A 553 31.07 2.19 26.69
C TYR A 553 32.01 1.25 25.92
N GLU A 554 32.10 1.46 24.62
CA GLU A 554 32.92 0.71 23.68
C GLU A 554 34.40 1.15 23.72
N ASN A 555 35.29 0.25 23.28
CA ASN A 555 36.70 0.55 23.15
C ASN A 555 36.94 1.44 21.91
N PHE A 556 37.52 2.62 22.13
CA PHE A 556 37.78 3.61 21.08
C PHE A 556 38.64 3.08 19.93
N GLU A 557 39.69 2.29 20.21
CA GLU A 557 40.56 1.72 19.18
C GLU A 557 39.82 0.70 18.32
N ILE A 558 38.88 -0.05 18.91
CA ILE A 558 38.03 -0.97 18.15
C ILE A 558 37.10 -0.17 17.23
N LEU A 559 36.43 0.87 17.74
CA LEU A 559 35.58 1.74 16.91
C LEU A 559 36.36 2.33 15.73
N LYS A 560 37.59 2.81 15.98
CA LYS A 560 38.52 3.32 14.96
C LYS A 560 38.87 2.26 13.92
N SER A 561 39.23 1.06 14.36
CA SER A 561 39.58 -0.04 13.45
C SER A 561 38.43 -0.49 12.54
N LEU A 562 37.19 -0.31 13.03
CA LEU A 562 35.97 -0.67 12.30
C LEU A 562 35.36 0.48 11.51
N ASN A 563 35.98 1.66 11.48
CA ASN A 563 35.43 2.86 10.84
C ASN A 563 34.05 3.29 11.40
N ILE A 564 33.77 3.01 12.68
CA ILE A 564 32.52 3.41 13.33
C ILE A 564 32.63 4.89 13.73
N LEU A 565 31.62 5.67 13.32
CA LEU A 565 31.48 7.10 13.60
C LEU A 565 30.78 7.31 14.94
N VAL A 566 31.13 8.39 15.65
CA VAL A 566 30.57 8.76 16.95
C VAL A 566 30.08 10.20 16.95
N ASP A 567 28.81 10.40 17.30
CA ASP A 567 28.27 11.71 17.68
C ASP A 567 27.79 11.67 19.12
N TYR A 568 28.06 12.72 19.90
CA TYR A 568 27.76 12.73 21.32
C TYR A 568 27.34 14.12 21.81
N ASP A 569 26.50 14.14 22.84
CA ASP A 569 26.05 15.38 23.49
C ASP A 569 26.75 15.55 24.86
N PRO A 570 27.79 16.40 24.97
CA PRO A 570 28.50 16.61 26.22
C PRO A 570 27.63 17.23 27.33
N LEU A 571 26.51 17.89 27.00
CA LEU A 571 25.60 18.49 27.98
C LEU A 571 24.86 17.43 28.81
N THR A 572 24.75 16.21 28.28
CA THR A 572 24.10 15.07 28.95
C THR A 572 25.08 14.24 29.80
N LYS A 573 26.33 14.70 29.93
CA LYS A 573 27.38 13.95 30.63
C LYS A 573 27.04 13.74 32.11
N ASN A 574 26.97 12.47 32.50
CA ASN A 574 26.89 12.05 33.88
C ASN A 574 28.24 12.22 34.58
N ILE A 575 28.27 13.06 35.61
CA ILE A 575 29.49 13.43 36.35
C ILE A 575 30.18 12.21 37.00
N LYS A 576 29.41 11.22 37.47
CA LYS A 576 29.98 10.05 38.18
C LYS A 576 30.64 9.07 37.23
N THR A 577 30.05 8.83 36.07
CA THR A 577 30.53 7.82 35.11
C THR A 577 31.41 8.41 34.01
N GLY A 578 31.30 9.72 33.77
CA GLY A 578 31.91 10.41 32.63
C GLY A 578 31.22 10.10 31.30
N LYS A 579 30.08 9.40 31.30
CA LYS A 579 29.36 9.01 30.08
C LYS A 579 28.26 9.99 29.76
N CYS A 580 27.96 10.18 28.48
CA CYS A 580 26.86 11.02 28.01
C CYS A 580 25.95 10.23 27.08
N ASN A 581 24.95 10.89 26.51
CA ASN A 581 24.18 10.37 25.41
C ASN A 581 25.02 10.48 24.13
N TYR A 582 25.07 9.40 23.34
CA TYR A 582 25.76 9.39 22.04
C TYR A 582 25.17 8.32 21.11
N ILE A 583 25.52 8.42 19.83
CA ILE A 583 25.22 7.42 18.82
C ILE A 583 26.49 6.91 18.17
N LEU A 584 26.42 5.67 17.71
CA LEU A 584 27.42 5.01 16.90
C LEU A 584 26.79 4.67 15.56
N GLN A 585 27.46 5.03 14.46
CA GLN A 585 26.92 4.87 13.11
C GLN A 585 28.01 4.36 12.17
N ILE A 586 27.62 3.58 11.17
CA ILE A 586 28.47 3.22 10.03
C ILE A 586 27.58 2.92 8.82
N PHE A 587 28.09 3.23 7.64
CA PHE A 587 27.35 3.14 6.39
C PHE A 587 28.00 2.13 5.47
N THR A 588 27.19 1.25 4.88
CA THR A 588 27.65 0.34 3.85
C THR A 588 27.99 1.13 2.58
N LYS A 589 28.75 0.49 1.68
CA LYS A 589 28.70 0.89 0.27
C LYS A 589 27.28 0.67 -0.30
N PRO A 590 26.94 1.24 -1.47
CA PRO A 590 25.67 0.95 -2.15
C PRO A 590 25.43 -0.56 -2.30
N LEU A 591 24.18 -1.00 -2.17
CA LEU A 591 23.80 -2.43 -2.23
C LEU A 591 23.82 -3.00 -3.66
N HIS A 592 23.92 -2.14 -4.67
CA HIS A 592 23.96 -2.47 -6.09
C HIS A 592 24.83 -1.43 -6.83
N ASP A 593 25.04 -1.61 -8.14
CA ASP A 593 26.00 -0.80 -8.92
C ASP A 593 25.68 0.71 -8.96
N ARG A 594 24.40 1.10 -8.98
CA ARG A 594 24.04 2.53 -8.91
C ARG A 594 24.39 3.09 -7.53
N PRO A 595 24.97 4.30 -7.43
CA PRO A 595 25.28 4.93 -6.14
C PRO A 595 24.03 5.51 -5.47
N THR A 596 23.02 4.67 -5.24
CA THR A 596 21.72 5.06 -4.68
C THR A 596 21.46 4.43 -3.32
N LEU A 597 20.81 3.26 -3.24
CA LEU A 597 20.42 2.66 -1.97
C LEU A 597 21.61 2.06 -1.20
N PHE A 598 21.80 2.47 0.06
CA PHE A 598 22.73 1.85 1.01
C PHE A 598 22.10 1.64 2.39
N VAL A 599 22.82 1.00 3.30
CA VAL A 599 22.35 0.69 4.66
C VAL A 599 23.21 1.38 5.69
N GLU A 600 22.58 1.93 6.73
CA GLU A 600 23.22 2.38 7.95
C GLU A 600 23.04 1.33 9.05
N ILE A 601 24.09 1.06 9.82
CA ILE A 601 23.99 0.33 11.09
C ILE A 601 24.18 1.34 12.21
N ILE A 602 23.18 1.44 13.10
CA ILE A 602 23.15 2.43 14.18
C ILE A 602 22.99 1.76 15.55
N GLN A 603 23.70 2.29 16.55
CA GLN A 603 23.45 2.00 17.96
C GLN A 603 23.28 3.30 18.72
N ARG A 604 22.22 3.40 19.52
CA ARG A 604 21.88 4.59 20.30
C ARG A 604 22.10 4.35 21.79
N HIS A 605 22.94 5.17 22.42
CA HIS A 605 23.05 5.27 23.88
C HIS A 605 22.26 6.48 24.34
N HIS A 606 20.94 6.32 24.50
CA HIS A 606 19.99 7.36 24.95
C HIS A 606 20.02 8.68 24.13
N HIS A 607 20.51 8.61 22.89
CA HIS A 607 20.65 9.78 22.03
C HIS A 607 19.65 9.73 20.87
N ASN A 608 18.89 10.82 20.74
CA ASN A 608 17.77 10.94 19.83
C ASN A 608 18.12 11.66 18.51
N GLY A 609 19.29 12.30 18.42
CA GLY A 609 19.72 13.00 17.19
C GLY A 609 20.20 12.06 16.06
N PHE A 610 20.64 12.65 14.95
CA PHE A 610 20.99 11.96 13.70
C PHE A 610 22.47 12.07 13.31
N GLY A 611 23.33 12.50 14.23
CA GLY A 611 24.77 12.51 13.99
C GLY A 611 25.30 13.80 13.39
N LYS A 612 24.88 14.97 13.90
CA LYS A 612 25.40 16.28 13.42
C LYS A 612 26.93 16.26 13.35
N GLY A 613 27.58 15.73 14.39
CA GLY A 613 29.03 15.63 14.47
C GLY A 613 29.69 14.52 13.65
N THR A 614 28.92 13.60 13.04
CA THR A 614 29.44 12.50 12.20
C THR A 614 29.39 12.83 10.71
N PHE A 615 28.55 13.79 10.30
CA PHE A 615 28.38 14.13 8.88
C PHE A 615 29.67 14.50 8.15
N LYS A 616 30.58 15.27 8.76
CA LYS A 616 31.85 15.61 8.10
C LYS A 616 32.66 14.36 7.72
N GLY A 617 32.77 13.40 8.63
CA GLY A 617 33.48 12.14 8.38
C GLY A 617 32.78 11.25 7.35
N LEU A 618 31.44 11.27 7.32
CA LEU A 618 30.65 10.59 6.29
C LEU A 618 30.86 11.21 4.90
N PHE A 619 30.79 12.54 4.81
CA PHE A 619 30.92 13.26 3.55
C PHE A 619 32.29 13.06 2.91
N GLU A 620 33.38 13.19 3.68
CA GLU A 620 34.73 12.94 3.18
C GLU A 620 34.84 11.55 2.52
N SER A 621 34.22 10.53 3.11
CA SER A 621 34.18 9.18 2.56
C SER A 621 33.38 9.10 1.25
N ILE A 622 32.22 9.74 1.21
CA ILE A 622 31.34 9.71 0.03
C ILE A 622 32.00 10.47 -1.13
N GLU A 623 32.64 11.60 -0.88
CA GLU A 623 33.41 12.35 -1.88
C GLU A 623 34.56 11.52 -2.48
N GLU A 624 35.27 10.73 -1.66
CA GLU A 624 36.29 9.79 -2.16
C GLU A 624 35.68 8.77 -3.12
N GLN A 625 34.49 8.25 -2.81
CA GLN A 625 33.82 7.32 -3.71
C GLN A 625 33.30 7.99 -4.99
N GLN A 626 32.82 9.23 -4.90
CA GLN A 626 32.44 10.00 -6.08
C GLN A 626 33.62 10.22 -7.02
N LYS A 627 34.83 10.45 -6.47
CA LYS A 627 36.06 10.53 -7.27
C LYS A 627 36.34 9.22 -8.00
N LEU A 628 36.16 8.08 -7.33
CA LEU A 628 36.32 6.75 -7.94
C LEU A 628 35.30 6.50 -9.06
N ARG A 629 34.08 7.00 -8.92
CA ARG A 629 33.01 6.91 -9.93
C ARG A 629 33.13 7.93 -11.05
N GLY A 630 33.99 8.94 -10.90
CA GLY A 630 34.13 10.05 -11.85
C GLY A 630 32.97 11.06 -11.80
N THR A 631 32.20 11.08 -10.71
CA THR A 631 31.01 11.92 -10.50
C THR A 631 31.30 13.12 -9.60
N PHE A 632 32.48 13.18 -8.97
CA PHE A 632 32.96 14.34 -8.22
C PHE A 632 33.45 15.43 -9.17
N VAL A 633 32.52 16.14 -9.79
CA VAL A 633 32.76 17.17 -10.81
C VAL A 633 32.41 18.56 -10.28
N GLU A 634 32.96 19.61 -10.88
CA GLU A 634 32.58 20.99 -10.54
C GLU A 634 31.08 21.20 -10.75
N SER A 635 30.43 21.89 -9.82
CA SER A 635 29.01 22.23 -9.99
C SER A 635 28.85 23.21 -11.15
N GLU A 636 27.91 22.95 -12.06
CA GLU A 636 27.60 23.84 -13.21
C GLU A 636 27.09 25.24 -12.80
N SER A 637 26.96 25.48 -11.49
CA SER A 637 26.47 26.74 -10.90
C SER A 637 27.53 27.53 -10.13
N GLY A 638 28.81 27.15 -10.26
CA GLY A 638 29.98 27.81 -9.65
C GLY A 638 30.47 29.07 -10.37
#